data_AF-A0A367J6F2-F1
#
_entry.id   AF-A0A367J6F2-F1
#
_cell.length_a   1.000
_cell.length_b   1.000
_cell.length_c   1.000
_cell.angle_alpha   90.00
_cell.angle_beta   90.00
_cell.angle_gamma   90.00
#
_symmetry.space_group_name_H-M   'P 1'
#
loop_
_entity.id
_entity.type
_entity.pdbx_description
1 polymer ?
#
loop_
_entity_poly.entity_id
_entity_poly.type
_entity_poly.pdbx_seq_one_letter_code
_entity_poly.pdbx_strand_id
1 'polypeptide(L)'
;MSKKVNRGILSTWTKGFSCTGAVNRDPVLLLQDALLRRHVPVKVSALVNDTVGTLLSNAYNKPGTLAGIILGTGANGAYIEKMENIKKWKGGKTTADEMIINMELGAFDNERTILPLTRYDNKLDRQSINPNAQLYEKMISGMYLGEITRNVLIEMIDRELLFNRPSHSSLAWSKDISRHWSFETAFMSNIEEDDSNDLAYTKEILDTNLNLHDVTTVEAKMIKKVCELVGKRAARLSAAAVSAIIQHCGIGPEGHDVGIDGSLYEFYPSFEDRMYEAFEEMMPDVKNLQQVIRLGLARDGSGVGAALTACIAARMEEKQTVATP
;
A
#
# COMPACT_ATOMS: atom_id res chain seq x y z
N MET A 1 -14.54 -10.17 18.60
CA MET A 1 -13.07 -10.04 18.44
C MET A 1 -12.41 -11.33 18.88
N SER A 2 -11.61 -11.92 18.00
CA SER A 2 -10.73 -13.04 18.36
C SER A 2 -9.78 -12.61 19.48
N LYS A 3 -9.60 -13.48 20.48
CA LYS A 3 -8.71 -13.25 21.64
C LYS A 3 -7.33 -13.91 21.47
N LYS A 4 -7.03 -14.52 20.32
CA LYS A 4 -5.83 -15.32 20.09
C LYS A 4 -5.24 -15.08 18.71
N VAL A 5 -3.91 -15.20 18.58
CA VAL A 5 -3.16 -15.02 17.32
C VAL A 5 -3.50 -16.07 16.26
N ASN A 6 -4.04 -17.22 16.66
CA ASN A 6 -4.44 -18.33 15.76
C ASN A 6 -5.95 -18.37 15.47
N ARG A 7 -6.59 -17.21 15.49
CA ARG A 7 -8.03 -17.07 15.31
C ARG A 7 -8.32 -15.74 14.62
N GLY A 8 -9.17 -15.77 13.61
CA GLY A 8 -9.68 -14.57 12.95
C GLY A 8 -11.09 -14.84 12.44
N ILE A 9 -11.92 -13.81 12.34
CA ILE A 9 -13.24 -13.97 11.72
C ILE A 9 -13.22 -13.10 10.48
N LEU A 10 -13.47 -13.71 9.32
CA LEU A 10 -13.59 -12.96 8.09
C LEU A 10 -14.82 -12.07 8.15
N SER A 11 -14.61 -10.76 8.20
CA SER A 11 -15.72 -9.79 8.25
C SER A 11 -16.34 -9.58 6.87
N THR A 12 -15.51 -9.22 5.89
CA THR A 12 -15.94 -8.92 4.53
C THR A 12 -14.80 -9.28 3.57
N TRP A 13 -15.13 -9.69 2.35
CA TRP A 13 -14.14 -9.83 1.29
C TRP A 13 -13.74 -8.47 0.73
N THR A 14 -12.47 -8.33 0.36
CA THR A 14 -11.91 -7.16 -0.32
C THR A 14 -11.18 -7.61 -1.59
N LYS A 15 -10.55 -6.67 -2.32
CA LYS A 15 -9.68 -6.97 -3.49
C LYS A 15 -10.35 -7.86 -4.56
N GLY A 16 -11.67 -7.71 -4.75
CA GLY A 16 -12.44 -8.44 -5.78
C GLY A 16 -12.87 -9.87 -5.42
N PHE A 17 -12.58 -10.37 -4.22
CA PHE A 17 -12.99 -11.71 -3.79
C PHE A 17 -14.48 -11.78 -3.41
N SER A 18 -15.11 -12.95 -3.61
CA SER A 18 -16.53 -13.19 -3.28
C SER A 18 -16.85 -14.67 -2.98
N CYS A 19 -15.95 -15.37 -2.28
CA CYS A 19 -16.14 -16.78 -1.96
C CYS A 19 -17.32 -16.99 -1.00
N THR A 20 -18.29 -17.82 -1.40
CA THR A 20 -19.48 -18.11 -0.61
C THR A 20 -19.17 -18.90 0.66
N GLY A 21 -19.92 -18.65 1.73
CA GLY A 21 -19.81 -19.39 3.00
C GLY A 21 -18.56 -19.08 3.85
N ALA A 22 -17.67 -18.18 3.42
CA ALA A 22 -16.47 -17.81 4.17
C ALA A 22 -16.68 -16.64 5.13
N VAL A 23 -17.58 -15.70 4.79
CA VAL A 23 -17.89 -14.54 5.64
C VAL A 23 -18.47 -15.02 6.97
N ASN A 24 -18.05 -14.40 8.07
CA ASN A 24 -18.34 -14.79 9.45
C ASN A 24 -17.80 -16.16 9.88
N ARG A 25 -16.89 -16.76 9.11
CA ARG A 25 -16.17 -17.99 9.49
C ARG A 25 -14.73 -17.69 9.85
N ASP A 26 -14.11 -18.64 10.55
CA ASP A 26 -12.70 -18.59 10.90
C ASP A 26 -11.85 -19.31 9.83
N PRO A 27 -11.07 -18.58 9.01
CA PRO A 27 -10.26 -19.20 7.96
C PRO A 27 -9.19 -20.13 8.53
N VAL A 28 -8.74 -19.94 9.78
CA VAL A 28 -7.77 -20.84 10.44
C VAL A 28 -8.40 -22.22 10.62
N LEU A 29 -9.65 -22.28 11.09
CA LEU A 29 -10.36 -23.54 11.27
C LEU A 29 -10.68 -24.19 9.92
N LEU A 30 -11.17 -23.41 8.96
CA LEU A 30 -11.47 -23.92 7.62
C LEU A 30 -10.24 -24.54 6.96
N LEU A 31 -9.07 -23.90 7.08
CA LEU A 31 -7.81 -24.41 6.55
C LEU A 31 -7.33 -25.63 7.35
N GLN A 32 -7.38 -25.59 8.69
CA GLN A 32 -6.96 -26.71 9.52
C GLN A 32 -7.78 -27.97 9.24
N ASP A 33 -9.10 -27.85 9.11
CA ASP A 33 -9.98 -28.97 8.77
C ASP A 33 -9.64 -29.55 7.39
N ALA A 34 -9.32 -28.70 6.41
CA ALA A 34 -8.91 -29.14 5.08
C ALA A 34 -7.58 -29.91 5.10
N LEU A 35 -6.60 -29.45 5.87
CA LEU A 35 -5.32 -30.12 6.07
C LEU A 35 -5.50 -31.49 6.74
N LEU A 36 -6.34 -31.57 7.77
CA LEU A 36 -6.66 -32.81 8.47
C LEU A 36 -7.33 -33.84 7.54
N ARG A 37 -8.32 -33.42 6.74
CA ARG A 37 -8.96 -34.32 5.74
C ARG A 37 -7.97 -34.90 4.73
N ARG A 38 -6.86 -34.19 4.48
CA ARG A 38 -5.80 -34.61 3.57
C ARG A 38 -4.61 -35.28 4.27
N HIS A 39 -4.68 -35.48 5.59
CA HIS A 39 -3.60 -36.03 6.40
C HIS A 39 -2.26 -35.28 6.25
N VAL A 40 -2.33 -33.95 6.03
CA VAL A 40 -1.14 -33.10 5.93
C VAL A 40 -0.67 -32.76 7.35
N PRO A 41 0.58 -33.06 7.75
CA PRO A 41 1.08 -32.88 9.12
C PRO A 41 1.44 -31.41 9.40
N VAL A 42 0.46 -30.51 9.29
CA VAL A 42 0.63 -29.07 9.48
C VAL A 42 -0.42 -28.55 10.46
N LYS A 43 0.05 -27.77 11.46
CA LYS A 43 -0.79 -27.02 12.40
C LYS A 43 -0.77 -25.55 12.03
N VAL A 44 -1.94 -24.94 11.88
CA VAL A 44 -2.07 -23.50 11.64
C VAL A 44 -1.93 -22.77 12.99
N SER A 45 -0.70 -22.32 13.28
CA SER A 45 -0.34 -21.74 14.58
C SER A 45 -0.58 -20.24 14.70
N ALA A 46 -0.76 -19.53 13.59
CA ALA A 46 -0.99 -18.09 13.59
C ALA A 46 -1.75 -17.67 12.33
N LEU A 47 -2.51 -16.58 12.47
CA LEU A 47 -3.07 -15.79 11.39
C LEU A 47 -2.49 -14.38 11.52
N VAL A 48 -1.83 -13.89 10.47
CA VAL A 48 -1.14 -12.59 10.50
C VAL A 48 -1.57 -11.75 9.30
N ASN A 49 -1.65 -10.43 9.51
CA ASN A 49 -1.80 -9.48 8.42
C ASN A 49 -0.44 -9.30 7.72
N ASP A 50 -0.44 -9.14 6.40
CA ASP A 50 0.77 -8.98 5.58
C ASP A 50 1.71 -7.89 6.12
N THR A 51 1.16 -6.76 6.52
CA THR A 51 1.89 -5.59 7.01
C THR A 51 2.55 -5.85 8.37
N VAL A 52 1.89 -6.63 9.24
CA VAL A 52 2.50 -7.12 10.49
C VAL A 52 3.64 -8.09 10.17
N GLY A 53 3.47 -8.93 9.15
CA GLY A 53 4.53 -9.79 8.64
C GLY A 53 5.75 -9.00 8.18
N THR A 54 5.54 -7.97 7.36
CA THR A 54 6.58 -7.03 6.90
C THR A 54 7.33 -6.37 8.04
N LEU A 55 6.61 -5.88 9.05
CA LEU A 55 7.22 -5.33 10.26
C LEU A 55 8.12 -6.36 10.93
N LEU A 56 7.60 -7.56 11.21
CA LEU A 56 8.35 -8.62 11.91
C LEU A 56 9.57 -9.10 11.13
N SER A 57 9.44 -9.25 9.81
CA SER A 57 10.54 -9.65 8.92
C SER A 57 11.67 -8.62 8.94
N ASN A 58 11.34 -7.32 8.86
CA ASN A 58 12.34 -6.27 8.93
C ASN A 58 12.96 -6.18 10.34
N ALA A 59 12.14 -6.27 11.39
CA ALA A 59 12.56 -6.24 12.78
C ALA A 59 13.53 -7.38 13.15
N TYR A 60 13.40 -8.54 12.51
CA TYR A 60 14.31 -9.67 12.70
C TYR A 60 15.76 -9.34 12.29
N ASN A 61 15.94 -8.55 11.23
CA ASN A 61 17.26 -8.14 10.76
C ASN A 61 17.70 -6.78 11.30
N LYS A 62 16.73 -5.89 11.62
CA LYS A 62 16.93 -4.53 12.08
C LYS A 62 16.14 -4.30 13.37
N PRO A 63 16.75 -4.53 14.55
CA PRO A 63 16.05 -4.40 15.83
C PRO A 63 15.45 -3.00 16.11
N GLY A 64 15.97 -1.95 15.45
CA GLY A 64 15.41 -0.59 15.49
C GLY A 64 14.16 -0.37 14.65
N THR A 65 13.51 -1.43 14.14
CA THR A 65 12.29 -1.32 13.33
C THR A 65 11.10 -0.89 14.17
N LEU A 66 10.52 0.25 13.83
CA LEU A 66 9.30 0.76 14.47
C LEU A 66 8.03 0.36 13.71
N ALA A 67 8.11 0.35 12.38
CA ALA A 67 6.93 0.21 11.52
C ALA A 67 7.18 -0.69 10.30
N GLY A 68 6.11 -1.33 9.85
CA GLY A 68 6.00 -2.00 8.57
C GLY A 68 4.95 -1.31 7.71
N ILE A 69 5.25 -1.04 6.45
CA ILE A 69 4.35 -0.40 5.48
C ILE A 69 4.22 -1.30 4.25
N ILE A 70 3.01 -1.45 3.74
CA ILE A 70 2.76 -2.04 2.42
C ILE A 70 2.45 -0.91 1.45
N LEU A 71 3.21 -0.81 0.37
CA LEU A 71 3.00 0.08 -0.77
C LEU A 71 3.07 -0.75 -2.05
N GLY A 72 1.96 -1.38 -2.43
CA GLY A 72 1.86 -2.24 -3.61
C GLY A 72 0.50 -2.07 -4.28
N THR A 73 -0.15 -3.18 -4.65
CA THR A 73 -1.55 -3.14 -5.13
C THR A 73 -2.47 -2.45 -4.11
N GLY A 74 -2.34 -2.80 -2.83
CA GLY A 74 -2.99 -2.10 -1.71
C GLY A 74 -1.99 -1.25 -0.93
N ALA A 75 -2.48 -0.56 0.09
CA ALA A 75 -1.65 0.19 1.01
C ALA A 75 -2.10 0.03 2.45
N ASN A 76 -1.17 -0.29 3.33
CA ASN A 76 -1.44 -0.47 4.76
C ASN A 76 -0.20 -0.17 5.61
N GLY A 77 -0.38 -0.03 6.92
CA GLY A 77 0.68 0.22 7.88
C GLY A 77 0.44 -0.52 9.20
N ALA A 78 1.53 -0.96 9.81
CA ALA A 78 1.57 -1.49 11.16
C ALA A 78 2.75 -0.89 11.91
N TYR A 79 2.61 -0.74 13.23
CA TYR A 79 3.69 -0.22 14.07
C TYR A 79 3.68 -0.84 15.46
N ILE A 80 4.79 -0.69 16.19
CA ILE A 80 4.91 -1.13 17.58
C ILE A 80 4.41 0.00 18.50
N GLU A 81 3.38 -0.28 19.30
CA GLU A 81 2.75 0.64 20.25
C GLU A 81 2.99 0.19 21.69
N LYS A 82 3.09 1.14 22.61
CA LYS A 82 3.12 0.85 24.05
C LYS A 82 1.73 0.47 24.54
N MET A 83 1.64 -0.59 25.32
CA MET A 83 0.38 -1.08 25.88
C MET A 83 -0.39 -0.02 26.67
N GLU A 84 0.32 0.88 27.37
CA GLU A 84 -0.29 1.99 28.13
C GLU A 84 -1.07 2.98 27.25
N ASN A 85 -0.71 3.11 25.97
CA ASN A 85 -1.39 3.99 25.03
C ASN A 85 -2.67 3.35 24.45
N ILE A 86 -2.86 2.04 24.60
CA ILE A 86 -3.99 1.30 24.02
C ILE A 86 -5.19 1.33 24.97
N LYS A 87 -5.84 2.50 25.09
CA LYS A 87 -6.96 2.74 26.02
C LYS A 87 -8.19 1.84 25.81
N LYS A 88 -8.36 1.29 24.60
CA LYS A 88 -9.46 0.34 24.28
C LYS A 88 -9.23 -1.06 24.88
N TRP A 89 -8.00 -1.39 25.28
CA TRP A 89 -7.70 -2.67 25.90
C TRP A 89 -8.22 -2.69 27.34
N LYS A 90 -9.18 -3.58 27.60
CA LYS A 90 -9.74 -3.83 28.95
C LYS A 90 -9.36 -5.20 29.51
N GLY A 91 -8.44 -5.91 28.83
CA GLY A 91 -8.19 -7.34 29.04
C GLY A 91 -7.23 -7.72 30.18
N GLY A 92 -6.90 -6.78 31.07
CA GLY A 92 -5.98 -7.02 32.20
C GLY A 92 -4.50 -6.94 31.83
N LYS A 93 -3.62 -7.38 32.74
CA LYS A 93 -2.16 -7.36 32.56
C LYS A 93 -1.74 -8.25 31.39
N THR A 94 -0.94 -7.70 30.48
CA THR A 94 -0.27 -8.43 29.40
C THR A 94 1.11 -8.91 29.84
N THR A 95 1.68 -9.86 29.12
CA THR A 95 3.06 -10.35 29.35
C THR A 95 4.13 -9.51 28.65
N ALA A 96 3.71 -8.49 27.89
CA ALA A 96 4.57 -7.57 27.17
C ALA A 96 4.05 -6.14 27.36
N ASP A 97 4.97 -5.18 27.38
CA ASP A 97 4.67 -3.75 27.50
C ASP A 97 4.40 -3.09 26.12
N GLU A 98 4.56 -3.86 25.04
CA GLU A 98 4.39 -3.43 23.66
C GLU A 98 3.45 -4.35 22.89
N MET A 99 2.83 -3.81 21.86
CA MET A 99 1.87 -4.50 20.99
C MET A 99 1.98 -3.97 19.57
N ILE A 100 1.99 -4.87 18.59
CA ILE A 100 1.89 -4.48 17.18
C ILE A 100 0.46 -4.09 16.87
N ILE A 101 0.28 -2.88 16.34
CA ILE A 101 -0.99 -2.37 15.84
C ILE A 101 -0.99 -2.46 14.32
N ASN A 102 -1.86 -3.31 13.77
CA ASN A 102 -2.27 -3.19 12.38
C ASN A 102 -3.25 -2.02 12.28
N MET A 103 -2.87 -0.97 11.54
CA MET A 103 -3.65 0.27 11.48
C MET A 103 -4.83 0.17 10.51
N GLU A 104 -4.76 -0.69 9.49
CA GLU A 104 -5.69 -0.67 8.35
C GLU A 104 -5.83 0.76 7.79
N LEU A 105 -4.68 1.44 7.60
CA LEU A 105 -4.62 2.88 7.33
C LEU A 105 -5.28 3.31 6.01
N GLY A 106 -5.58 2.36 5.13
CA GLY A 106 -6.27 2.62 3.87
C GLY A 106 -7.63 3.31 4.06
N ALA A 107 -8.28 3.10 5.21
CA ALA A 107 -9.56 3.71 5.57
C ALA A 107 -9.46 5.14 6.13
N PHE A 108 -8.25 5.70 6.26
CA PHE A 108 -8.07 7.05 6.81
C PHE A 108 -8.84 8.10 5.99
N ASP A 109 -9.51 8.99 6.71
CA ASP A 109 -10.29 10.13 6.18
C ASP A 109 -11.37 9.74 5.14
N ASN A 110 -12.06 8.61 5.37
CA ASN A 110 -13.29 8.28 4.63
C ASN A 110 -14.37 9.37 4.79
N GLU A 111 -14.28 10.17 5.85
CA GLU A 111 -15.11 11.35 6.13
C GLU A 111 -14.82 12.54 5.21
N ARG A 112 -13.70 12.52 4.45
CA ARG A 112 -13.30 13.53 3.43
C ARG A 112 -13.08 14.93 4.01
N THR A 113 -12.37 15.01 5.12
CA THR A 113 -12.17 16.27 5.85
C THR A 113 -10.78 16.88 5.64
N ILE A 114 -9.77 16.07 5.31
CA ILE A 114 -8.36 16.52 5.32
C ILE A 114 -7.68 16.22 3.98
N LEU A 115 -7.96 15.08 3.37
CA LEU A 115 -7.28 14.63 2.16
C LEU A 115 -7.56 15.59 0.99
N PRO A 116 -6.54 15.92 0.17
CA PRO A 116 -6.67 16.82 -0.96
C PRO A 116 -7.32 16.12 -2.16
N LEU A 117 -8.57 15.70 -1.99
CA LEU A 117 -9.32 14.94 -2.99
C LEU A 117 -9.64 15.82 -4.20
N THR A 118 -9.24 15.35 -5.38
CA THR A 118 -9.57 15.98 -6.65
C THR A 118 -10.88 15.43 -7.22
N ARG A 119 -11.39 16.06 -8.29
CA ARG A 119 -12.51 15.49 -9.06
C ARG A 119 -12.18 14.11 -9.66
N TYR A 120 -10.91 13.81 -9.90
CA TYR A 120 -10.45 12.53 -10.45
C TYR A 120 -10.50 11.42 -9.39
N ASP A 121 -10.06 11.73 -8.16
CA ASP A 121 -10.18 10.83 -7.02
C ASP A 121 -11.65 10.51 -6.72
N ASN A 122 -12.49 11.55 -6.73
CA ASN A 122 -13.94 11.39 -6.52
C ASN A 122 -14.61 10.59 -7.64
N LYS A 123 -14.15 10.70 -8.89
CA LYS A 123 -14.65 9.90 -10.01
C LYS A 123 -14.27 8.42 -9.84
N LEU A 124 -13.00 8.14 -9.55
CA LEU A 124 -12.51 6.80 -9.30
C LEU A 124 -13.26 6.15 -8.14
N ASP A 125 -13.40 6.85 -7.01
CA ASP A 125 -14.06 6.30 -5.83
C ASP A 125 -15.53 5.91 -6.11
N ARG A 126 -16.29 6.76 -6.80
CA ARG A 126 -17.68 6.46 -7.19
C ARG A 126 -17.82 5.22 -8.07
N GLN A 127 -16.81 4.92 -8.89
CA GLN A 127 -16.81 3.80 -9.83
C GLN A 127 -16.11 2.55 -9.29
N SER A 128 -15.52 2.65 -8.09
CA SER A 128 -14.83 1.54 -7.44
C SER A 128 -15.79 0.49 -6.87
N ILE A 129 -15.27 -0.68 -6.52
CA ILE A 129 -16.03 -1.78 -5.91
C ILE A 129 -16.58 -1.40 -4.52
N ASN A 130 -15.90 -0.48 -3.83
CA ASN A 130 -16.20 -0.03 -2.48
C ASN A 130 -16.28 1.51 -2.38
N PRO A 131 -17.31 2.15 -2.97
CA PRO A 131 -17.45 3.61 -2.91
C PRO A 131 -17.48 4.15 -1.48
N ASN A 132 -16.86 5.30 -1.25
CA ASN A 132 -16.73 5.95 0.07
C ASN A 132 -15.95 5.16 1.14
N ALA A 133 -15.21 4.14 0.72
CA ALA A 133 -14.34 3.37 1.59
C ALA A 133 -12.92 3.32 1.03
N GLN A 134 -11.95 3.10 1.91
CA GLN A 134 -10.52 3.02 1.56
C GLN A 134 -10.00 4.26 0.81
N LEU A 135 -10.48 5.46 1.16
CA LEU A 135 -10.13 6.68 0.42
C LEU A 135 -8.62 6.95 0.40
N TYR A 136 -7.94 6.74 1.53
CA TYR A 136 -6.50 6.93 1.60
C TYR A 136 -5.75 5.94 0.71
N GLU A 137 -6.12 4.66 0.75
CA GLU A 137 -5.53 3.63 -0.13
C GLU A 137 -5.71 4.00 -1.61
N LYS A 138 -6.91 4.49 -1.98
CA LYS A 138 -7.20 4.93 -3.35
C LYS A 138 -6.31 6.06 -3.84
N MET A 139 -5.75 6.86 -2.95
CA MET A 139 -4.85 7.95 -3.33
C MET A 139 -3.38 7.53 -3.47
N ILE A 140 -2.97 6.41 -2.86
CA ILE A 140 -1.55 6.06 -2.73
C ILE A 140 -1.17 4.70 -3.31
N SER A 141 -2.10 3.76 -3.45
CA SER A 141 -1.74 2.40 -3.85
C SER A 141 -1.68 2.23 -5.37
N GLY A 142 -0.81 1.31 -5.81
CA GLY A 142 -0.57 1.01 -7.22
C GLY A 142 -1.78 0.45 -7.96
N MET A 143 -2.85 0.01 -7.28
CA MET A 143 -4.11 -0.34 -7.94
C MET A 143 -4.79 0.87 -8.58
N TYR A 144 -4.62 2.07 -8.01
CA TYR A 144 -5.46 3.23 -8.33
C TYR A 144 -4.73 4.35 -9.08
N LEU A 145 -3.40 4.45 -8.94
CA LEU A 145 -2.64 5.55 -9.54
C LEU A 145 -2.85 5.65 -11.06
N GLY A 146 -2.77 4.53 -11.77
CA GLY A 146 -3.01 4.47 -13.21
C GLY A 146 -4.40 4.99 -13.63
N GLU A 147 -5.45 4.62 -12.89
CA GLU A 147 -6.81 5.08 -13.17
C GLU A 147 -7.02 6.57 -12.86
N ILE A 148 -6.33 7.10 -11.85
CA ILE A 148 -6.33 8.54 -11.56
C ILE A 148 -5.66 9.30 -12.71
N THR A 149 -4.49 8.84 -13.15
CA THR A 149 -3.78 9.37 -14.32
C THR A 149 -4.69 9.33 -15.55
N ARG A 150 -5.34 8.20 -15.84
CA ARG A 150 -6.28 8.05 -16.95
C ARG A 150 -7.41 9.08 -16.89
N ASN A 151 -7.99 9.30 -15.72
CA ASN A 151 -9.06 10.26 -15.54
C ASN A 151 -8.63 11.71 -15.83
N VAL A 152 -7.38 12.06 -15.54
CA VAL A 152 -6.78 13.35 -15.95
C VAL A 152 -6.60 13.40 -17.46
N LEU A 153 -6.01 12.35 -18.05
CA LEU A 153 -5.73 12.29 -19.49
C LEU A 153 -7.00 12.36 -20.33
N ILE A 154 -8.07 11.65 -19.94
CA ILE A 154 -9.37 11.71 -20.62
C ILE A 154 -9.92 13.13 -20.63
N GLU A 155 -9.83 13.85 -19.51
CA GLU A 155 -10.29 15.25 -19.51
C GLU A 155 -9.42 16.14 -20.41
N MET A 156 -8.09 15.92 -20.43
CA MET A 156 -7.21 16.67 -21.33
C MET A 156 -7.55 16.40 -22.81
N ILE A 157 -7.95 15.18 -23.14
CA ILE A 157 -8.44 14.79 -24.48
C ILE A 157 -9.78 15.46 -24.78
N ASP A 158 -10.75 15.36 -23.86
CA ASP A 158 -12.09 15.96 -24.02
C ASP A 158 -12.03 17.49 -24.20
N ARG A 159 -10.98 18.12 -23.66
CA ARG A 159 -10.70 19.56 -23.78
C ARG A 159 -9.80 19.92 -24.95
N GLU A 160 -9.49 18.96 -25.82
CA GLU A 160 -8.63 19.13 -27.00
C GLU A 160 -7.23 19.68 -26.67
N LEU A 161 -6.72 19.38 -25.46
CA LEU A 161 -5.35 19.71 -25.05
C LEU A 161 -4.34 18.65 -25.51
N LEU A 162 -4.79 17.41 -25.65
CA LEU A 162 -4.04 16.30 -26.22
C LEU A 162 -4.73 15.84 -27.50
N PHE A 163 -3.94 15.48 -28.51
CA PHE A 163 -4.38 14.86 -29.76
C PHE A 163 -5.37 15.71 -30.58
N ASN A 164 -5.28 17.03 -30.48
CA ASN A 164 -6.06 17.96 -31.30
C ASN A 164 -5.48 18.04 -32.72
N ARG A 165 -5.93 17.15 -33.62
CA ARG A 165 -5.52 17.20 -35.03
C ARG A 165 -6.70 17.03 -35.98
N PRO A 166 -6.71 17.75 -37.13
CA PRO A 166 -7.81 17.72 -38.11
C PRO A 166 -8.13 16.34 -38.72
N SER A 167 -7.17 15.40 -38.72
CA SER A 167 -7.32 14.05 -39.27
C SER A 167 -7.95 13.03 -38.31
N HIS A 168 -8.13 13.36 -37.03
CA HIS A 168 -8.65 12.44 -36.00
C HIS A 168 -10.18 12.46 -35.88
N SER A 169 -10.89 12.62 -37.00
CA SER A 169 -12.36 12.70 -37.06
C SER A 169 -13.11 11.44 -36.62
N SER A 170 -12.41 10.38 -36.21
CA SER A 170 -13.01 9.21 -35.56
C SER A 170 -12.51 9.09 -34.12
N LEU A 171 -13.43 9.04 -33.15
CA LEU A 171 -13.20 8.67 -31.75
C LEU A 171 -12.70 7.20 -31.57
N ALA A 172 -12.24 6.54 -32.64
CA ALA A 172 -11.81 5.15 -32.59
C ALA A 172 -10.52 4.97 -31.79
N TRP A 173 -9.58 5.92 -31.88
CA TRP A 173 -8.29 5.88 -31.19
C TRP A 173 -8.40 6.10 -29.67
N SER A 174 -9.48 6.75 -29.20
CA SER A 174 -9.70 6.97 -27.77
C SER A 174 -10.40 5.80 -27.08
N LYS A 175 -10.84 4.76 -27.81
CA LYS A 175 -11.62 3.65 -27.23
C LYS A 175 -10.89 2.93 -26.11
N ASP A 176 -9.60 2.65 -26.29
CA ASP A 176 -8.84 1.87 -25.32
C ASP A 176 -8.52 2.69 -24.06
N ILE A 177 -8.06 3.94 -24.22
CA ILE A 177 -7.86 4.84 -23.07
C ILE A 177 -9.19 5.22 -22.38
N SER A 178 -10.33 5.19 -23.08
CA SER A 178 -11.65 5.48 -22.50
C SER A 178 -12.14 4.38 -21.56
N ARG A 179 -11.68 3.14 -21.75
CA ARG A 179 -12.05 2.01 -20.90
C ARG A 179 -11.54 2.22 -19.47
N HIS A 180 -12.41 1.98 -18.49
CA HIS A 180 -12.03 2.02 -17.07
C HIS A 180 -10.92 0.99 -16.80
N TRP A 181 -9.91 1.37 -16.01
CA TRP A 181 -8.71 0.59 -15.69
C TRP A 181 -7.76 0.30 -16.85
N SER A 182 -7.87 0.97 -18.00
CA SER A 182 -6.99 0.69 -19.13
C SER A 182 -5.59 1.29 -19.00
N PHE A 183 -5.39 2.28 -18.13
CA PHE A 183 -4.07 2.86 -17.87
C PHE A 183 -3.51 2.27 -16.58
N GLU A 184 -2.50 1.42 -16.71
CA GLU A 184 -1.90 0.72 -15.58
C GLU A 184 -0.81 1.56 -14.91
N THR A 185 -0.61 1.37 -13.60
CA THR A 185 0.49 2.04 -12.87
C THR A 185 1.86 1.64 -13.41
N ALA A 186 2.00 0.44 -14.01
CA ALA A 186 3.23 0.04 -14.70
C ALA A 186 3.57 0.95 -15.90
N PHE A 187 2.56 1.48 -16.60
CA PHE A 187 2.80 2.47 -17.65
C PHE A 187 3.36 3.75 -17.06
N MET A 188 2.86 4.18 -15.89
CA MET A 188 3.40 5.36 -15.21
C MET A 188 4.88 5.18 -14.85
N SER A 189 5.26 4.02 -14.29
CA SER A 189 6.66 3.71 -14.00
C SER A 189 7.53 3.83 -15.26
N ASN A 190 7.16 3.11 -16.33
CA ASN A 190 7.93 3.12 -17.57
C ASN A 190 8.02 4.50 -18.24
N ILE A 191 6.95 5.30 -18.18
CA ILE A 191 6.91 6.67 -18.71
C ILE A 191 7.82 7.59 -17.89
N GLU A 192 7.84 7.43 -16.56
CA GLU A 192 8.72 8.21 -15.68
C GLU A 192 10.20 7.81 -15.82
N GLU A 193 10.51 6.55 -16.15
CA GLU A 193 11.90 6.10 -16.44
C GLU A 193 12.44 6.60 -17.79
N ASP A 194 11.58 6.95 -18.74
CA ASP A 194 12.01 7.40 -20.06
C ASP A 194 12.56 8.83 -20.02
N ASP A 195 13.88 8.95 -19.88
CA ASP A 195 14.59 10.23 -19.88
C ASP A 195 15.13 10.63 -21.27
N SER A 196 14.69 9.95 -22.34
CA SER A 196 15.09 10.31 -23.71
C SER A 196 14.51 11.67 -24.11
N ASN A 197 15.27 12.44 -24.91
CA ASN A 197 14.86 13.79 -25.32
C ASN A 197 13.52 13.82 -26.09
N ASP A 198 13.25 12.75 -26.84
CA ASP A 198 12.06 12.58 -27.67
C ASP A 198 11.00 11.68 -27.03
N LEU A 199 11.26 11.10 -25.85
CA LEU A 199 10.36 10.19 -25.13
C LEU A 199 9.91 9.00 -26.01
N ALA A 200 10.86 8.37 -26.69
CA ALA A 200 10.58 7.31 -27.67
C ALA A 200 9.88 6.11 -27.03
N TYR A 201 10.33 5.68 -25.85
CA TYR A 201 9.75 4.52 -25.15
C TYR A 201 8.35 4.84 -24.60
N THR A 202 8.14 6.06 -24.10
CA THR A 202 6.82 6.57 -23.72
C THR A 202 5.84 6.50 -24.90
N LYS A 203 6.26 6.96 -26.08
CA LYS A 203 5.42 6.90 -27.29
C LYS A 203 5.10 5.47 -27.69
N GLU A 204 6.08 4.57 -27.63
CA GLU A 204 5.90 3.14 -27.91
C GLU A 204 4.88 2.49 -26.96
N ILE A 205 4.93 2.81 -25.67
CA ILE A 205 3.96 2.31 -24.67
C ILE A 205 2.55 2.79 -24.99
N LEU A 206 2.40 4.09 -25.27
CA LEU A 206 1.11 4.70 -25.58
C LEU A 206 0.51 4.13 -26.88
N ASP A 207 1.35 3.90 -27.89
CA ASP A 207 0.94 3.27 -29.14
C ASP A 207 0.52 1.81 -28.92
N THR A 208 1.44 0.99 -28.41
CA THR A 208 1.28 -0.48 -28.32
C THR A 208 0.16 -0.90 -27.37
N ASN A 209 -0.03 -0.19 -26.25
CA ASN A 209 -0.96 -0.62 -25.19
C ASN A 209 -2.30 0.12 -25.23
N LEU A 210 -2.35 1.32 -25.82
CA LEU A 210 -3.54 2.18 -25.80
C LEU A 210 -3.98 2.65 -27.19
N ASN A 211 -3.31 2.20 -28.26
CA ASN A 211 -3.57 2.61 -29.64
C ASN A 211 -3.54 4.15 -29.83
N LEU A 212 -2.71 4.82 -29.04
CA LEU A 212 -2.46 6.26 -29.15
C LEU A 212 -1.31 6.48 -30.12
N HIS A 213 -1.63 6.47 -31.41
CA HIS A 213 -0.65 6.63 -32.49
C HIS A 213 -0.18 8.08 -32.64
N ASP A 214 0.98 8.23 -33.27
CA ASP A 214 1.57 9.52 -33.67
C ASP A 214 1.74 10.53 -32.52
N VAL A 215 1.87 10.10 -31.26
CA VAL A 215 2.04 10.98 -30.10
C VAL A 215 3.24 11.91 -30.30
N THR A 216 3.01 13.23 -30.27
CA THR A 216 4.11 14.20 -30.36
C THR A 216 4.96 14.19 -29.09
N THR A 217 6.20 14.66 -29.18
CA THR A 217 7.05 14.83 -28.00
C THR A 217 6.43 15.78 -26.96
N VAL A 218 5.66 16.78 -27.38
CA VAL A 218 4.98 17.71 -26.46
C VAL A 218 3.85 16.99 -25.70
N GLU A 219 3.05 16.18 -26.39
CA GLU A 219 2.00 15.34 -25.77
C GLU A 219 2.61 14.32 -24.81
N ALA A 220 3.68 13.63 -25.22
CA ALA A 220 4.40 12.70 -24.35
C ALA A 220 4.92 13.39 -23.08
N LYS A 221 5.48 14.61 -23.19
CA LYS A 221 5.92 15.40 -22.02
C LYS A 221 4.77 15.78 -21.10
N MET A 222 3.62 16.15 -21.66
CA MET A 222 2.42 16.43 -20.86
C MET A 222 1.92 15.18 -20.11
N ILE A 223 1.89 14.02 -20.78
CA ILE A 223 1.49 12.75 -20.18
C ILE A 223 2.47 12.33 -19.07
N LYS A 224 3.79 12.40 -19.34
CA LYS A 224 4.83 12.16 -18.33
C LYS A 224 4.65 13.06 -17.12
N LYS A 225 4.33 14.35 -17.34
CA LYS A 225 4.08 15.29 -16.24
C LYS A 225 2.88 14.90 -15.38
N VAL A 226 1.81 14.39 -15.97
CA VAL A 226 0.66 13.89 -15.19
C VAL A 226 1.07 12.68 -14.35
N CYS A 227 1.83 11.74 -14.92
CA CYS A 227 2.36 10.58 -14.17
C CYS A 227 3.18 11.02 -12.96
N GLU A 228 4.14 11.92 -13.17
CA GLU A 228 5.00 12.49 -12.11
C GLU A 228 4.18 13.14 -10.99
N LEU A 229 3.13 13.89 -11.33
CA LEU A 229 2.28 14.57 -10.33
C LEU A 229 1.50 13.56 -9.48
N VAL A 230 0.93 12.53 -10.10
CA VAL A 230 0.19 11.49 -9.40
C VAL A 230 1.13 10.63 -8.54
N GLY A 231 2.27 10.21 -9.08
CA GLY A 231 3.30 9.46 -8.37
C GLY A 231 3.90 10.25 -7.20
N LYS A 232 4.24 11.53 -7.41
CA LYS A 232 4.73 12.41 -6.35
C LYS A 232 3.70 12.60 -5.24
N ARG A 233 2.43 12.79 -5.58
CA ARG A 233 1.35 12.86 -4.57
C ARG A 233 1.28 11.57 -3.75
N ALA A 234 1.31 10.41 -4.41
CA ALA A 234 1.26 9.11 -3.74
C ALA A 234 2.41 8.93 -2.74
N ALA A 235 3.65 9.21 -3.17
CA ALA A 235 4.84 9.13 -2.31
C ALA A 235 4.75 10.07 -1.10
N ARG A 236 4.33 11.32 -1.32
CA ARG A 236 4.22 12.32 -0.24
C ARG A 236 3.14 11.98 0.78
N LEU A 237 2.00 11.45 0.34
CA LEU A 237 0.98 10.94 1.26
C LEU A 237 1.50 9.71 2.01
N SER A 238 2.12 8.73 1.34
CA SER A 238 2.76 7.59 2.02
C SER A 238 3.76 8.04 3.10
N ALA A 239 4.58 9.05 2.81
CA ALA A 239 5.46 9.66 3.78
C ALA A 239 4.69 10.30 4.95
N ALA A 240 3.56 10.98 4.71
CA ALA A 240 2.75 11.54 5.79
C ALA A 240 2.27 10.48 6.79
N ALA A 241 1.91 9.27 6.33
CA ALA A 241 1.57 8.16 7.22
C ALA A 241 2.77 7.73 8.09
N VAL A 242 3.95 7.60 7.48
CA VAL A 242 5.19 7.24 8.21
C VAL A 242 5.58 8.33 9.21
N SER A 243 5.52 9.60 8.81
CA SER A 243 5.75 10.76 9.68
C SER A 243 4.80 10.75 10.88
N ALA A 244 3.50 10.48 10.65
CA ALA A 244 2.52 10.43 11.72
C ALA A 244 2.84 9.33 12.75
N ILE A 245 3.26 8.14 12.30
CA ILE A 245 3.68 7.05 13.20
C ILE A 245 4.91 7.48 14.01
N ILE A 246 5.92 8.05 13.36
CA ILE A 246 7.18 8.44 14.01
C ILE A 246 6.97 9.57 15.01
N GLN A 247 6.18 10.59 14.66
CA GLN A 247 5.86 11.69 15.56
C GLN A 247 5.02 11.21 16.75
N HIS A 248 4.08 10.29 16.52
CA HIS A 248 3.25 9.70 17.57
C HIS A 248 4.07 8.88 18.57
N CYS A 249 4.99 8.05 18.07
CA CYS A 249 5.85 7.22 18.92
C CYS A 249 7.04 7.99 19.52
N GLY A 250 7.38 9.14 18.95
CA GLY A 250 8.59 9.90 19.25
C GLY A 250 9.82 9.33 18.56
N ILE A 251 10.80 10.19 18.25
CA ILE A 251 12.06 9.81 17.61
C ILE A 251 12.99 9.21 18.67
N GLY A 252 13.39 7.95 18.47
CA GLY A 252 14.33 7.26 19.35
C GLY A 252 15.76 7.81 19.23
N PRO A 253 16.64 7.56 20.21
CA PRO A 253 18.01 8.09 20.21
C PRO A 253 18.85 7.63 19.01
N GLU A 254 18.54 6.45 18.46
CA GLU A 254 19.21 5.88 17.29
C GLU A 254 18.37 6.04 16.00
N GLY A 255 17.27 6.78 16.04
CA GLY A 255 16.27 6.80 14.96
C GLY A 255 15.50 5.48 14.83
N HIS A 256 14.72 5.37 13.77
CA HIS A 256 13.82 4.25 13.50
C HIS A 256 14.03 3.67 12.11
N ASP A 257 14.00 2.35 12.01
CA ASP A 257 13.89 1.64 10.75
C ASP A 257 12.41 1.42 10.39
N VAL A 258 12.09 1.58 9.10
CA VAL A 258 10.75 1.34 8.56
C VAL A 258 10.88 0.33 7.44
N GLY A 259 10.31 -0.86 7.65
CA GLY A 259 10.26 -1.89 6.63
C GLY A 259 9.15 -1.59 5.64
N ILE A 260 9.45 -1.48 4.36
CA ILE A 260 8.46 -1.25 3.31
C ILE A 260 8.47 -2.43 2.34
N ASP A 261 7.30 -2.99 2.05
CA ASP A 261 7.13 -4.04 1.04
C ASP A 261 6.07 -3.60 0.01
N GLY A 262 6.13 -4.16 -1.19
CA GLY A 262 5.18 -3.92 -2.26
C GLY A 262 5.79 -3.29 -3.52
N SER A 263 5.17 -3.63 -4.64
CA SER A 263 5.65 -3.29 -5.99
C SER A 263 5.73 -1.79 -6.28
N LEU A 264 4.93 -0.96 -5.60
CA LEU A 264 4.97 0.48 -5.83
C LEU A 264 6.26 1.06 -5.26
N TYR A 265 6.63 0.68 -4.04
CA TYR A 265 7.89 1.14 -3.46
C TYR A 265 9.12 0.54 -4.15
N GLU A 266 9.04 -0.73 -4.57
CA GLU A 266 10.18 -1.40 -5.20
C GLU A 266 10.46 -0.94 -6.63
N PHE A 267 9.43 -0.66 -7.43
CA PHE A 267 9.59 -0.45 -8.88
C PHE A 267 9.15 0.93 -9.38
N TYR A 268 8.52 1.78 -8.56
CA TYR A 268 8.12 3.10 -9.02
C TYR A 268 9.30 4.09 -8.94
N PRO A 269 9.65 4.79 -10.04
CA PRO A 269 10.83 5.66 -10.07
C PRO A 269 10.80 6.77 -9.02
N SER A 270 11.95 6.98 -8.36
CA SER A 270 12.17 8.04 -7.35
C SER A 270 11.15 8.07 -6.21
N PHE A 271 10.45 6.96 -5.94
CA PHE A 271 9.40 6.95 -4.91
C PHE A 271 9.97 7.21 -3.52
N GLU A 272 11.09 6.57 -3.18
CA GLU A 272 11.81 6.79 -1.93
C GLU A 272 12.34 8.24 -1.81
N ASP A 273 12.94 8.78 -2.87
CA ASP A 273 13.43 10.17 -2.89
C ASP A 273 12.29 11.16 -2.61
N ARG A 274 11.13 10.96 -3.25
CA ARG A 274 9.92 11.78 -3.05
C ARG A 274 9.37 11.64 -1.63
N MET A 275 9.53 10.49 -0.99
CA MET A 275 9.18 10.32 0.41
C MET A 275 10.13 11.13 1.31
N TYR A 276 11.44 11.11 1.05
CA TYR A 276 12.41 11.91 1.80
C TYR A 276 12.22 13.41 1.60
N GLU A 277 11.94 13.89 0.39
CA GLU A 277 11.55 15.29 0.15
C GLU A 277 10.36 15.68 1.03
N ALA A 278 9.37 14.79 1.16
CA ALA A 278 8.20 15.03 2.01
C ALA A 278 8.57 15.04 3.50
N PHE A 279 9.45 14.14 3.94
CA PHE A 279 9.93 14.12 5.33
C PHE A 279 10.65 15.40 5.70
N GLU A 280 11.51 15.93 4.82
CA GLU A 280 12.23 17.19 5.02
C GLU A 280 11.27 18.37 5.21
N GLU A 281 10.18 18.41 4.43
CA GLU A 281 9.17 19.44 4.57
C GLU A 281 8.29 19.28 5.83
N MET A 282 7.96 18.05 6.22
CA MET A 282 7.09 17.77 7.37
C MET A 282 7.81 17.81 8.72
N MET A 283 9.12 17.58 8.74
CA MET A 283 9.94 17.48 9.95
C MET A 283 11.22 18.33 9.82
N PRO A 284 11.10 19.66 9.62
CA PRO A 284 12.23 20.54 9.31
C PRO A 284 13.28 20.62 10.44
N ASP A 285 12.88 20.33 11.68
CA ASP A 285 13.77 20.35 12.85
C ASP A 285 14.63 19.07 12.98
N VAL A 286 14.31 18.02 12.22
CA VAL A 286 15.02 16.74 12.27
C VAL A 286 16.21 16.78 11.32
N LYS A 287 17.42 16.87 11.87
CA LYS A 287 18.65 16.81 11.09
C LYS A 287 18.98 15.38 10.67
N ASN A 288 19.60 15.22 9.51
CA ASN A 288 20.02 13.93 8.95
C ASN A 288 18.87 12.92 8.87
N LEU A 289 17.76 13.30 8.25
CA LEU A 289 16.53 12.49 8.19
C LEU A 289 16.75 11.05 7.72
N GLN A 290 17.62 10.82 6.74
CA GLN A 290 17.97 9.46 6.27
C GLN A 290 18.68 8.60 7.32
N GLN A 291 19.32 9.21 8.32
CA GLN A 291 19.90 8.51 9.47
C GLN A 291 18.87 8.32 10.58
N VAL A 292 17.87 9.20 10.69
CA VAL A 292 16.84 9.15 11.74
C VAL A 292 15.65 8.27 11.33
N ILE A 293 15.32 8.23 10.05
CA ILE A 293 14.21 7.49 9.45
C ILE A 293 14.81 6.69 8.30
N ARG A 294 15.06 5.41 8.55
CA ARG A 294 15.71 4.52 7.59
C ARG A 294 14.65 3.67 6.92
N LEU A 295 14.21 4.10 5.74
CA LEU A 295 13.36 3.27 4.90
C LEU A 295 14.17 2.09 4.37
N GLY A 296 13.55 0.91 4.29
CA GLY A 296 14.22 -0.27 3.75
C GLY A 296 13.23 -1.25 3.15
N LEU A 297 13.59 -1.78 1.98
CA LEU A 297 12.80 -2.81 1.31
C LEU A 297 12.82 -4.12 2.11
N ALA A 298 11.64 -4.54 2.58
CA ALA A 298 11.43 -5.76 3.35
C ALA A 298 10.81 -6.84 2.45
N ARG A 299 11.63 -7.40 1.53
CA ARG A 299 11.20 -8.45 0.60
C ARG A 299 10.67 -9.68 1.36
N ASP A 300 9.55 -10.22 0.87
CA ASP A 300 8.86 -11.38 1.45
C ASP A 300 8.49 -11.19 2.94
N GLY A 301 7.98 -10.00 3.27
CA GLY A 301 7.48 -9.70 4.60
C GLY A 301 6.38 -10.67 5.04
N SER A 302 5.49 -11.03 4.11
CA SER A 302 4.38 -11.94 4.37
C SER A 302 4.82 -13.39 4.67
N GLY A 303 5.80 -13.95 3.96
CA GLY A 303 6.26 -15.33 4.18
C GLY A 303 7.10 -15.46 5.44
N VAL A 304 8.20 -14.71 5.51
CA VAL A 304 9.13 -14.72 6.65
C VAL A 304 8.43 -14.25 7.93
N GLY A 305 7.65 -13.17 7.85
CA GLY A 305 6.91 -12.64 9.00
C GLY A 305 5.85 -13.60 9.53
N ALA A 306 5.15 -14.33 8.66
CA ALA A 306 4.22 -15.37 9.09
C ALA A 306 4.93 -16.54 9.80
N ALA A 307 6.09 -16.98 9.29
CA ALA A 307 6.89 -18.02 9.92
C ALA A 307 7.41 -17.59 11.30
N LEU A 308 7.90 -16.35 11.43
CA LEU A 308 8.33 -15.77 12.71
C LEU A 308 7.17 -15.68 13.70
N THR A 309 6.00 -15.24 13.25
CA THR A 309 4.79 -15.18 14.08
C THR A 309 4.40 -16.58 14.57
N ALA A 310 4.41 -17.58 13.69
CA ALA A 310 4.10 -18.96 14.05
C ALA A 310 5.12 -19.53 15.06
N CYS A 311 6.41 -19.21 14.90
CA CYS A 311 7.47 -19.61 15.84
C CYS A 311 7.25 -19.01 17.23
N ILE A 312 6.94 -17.71 17.32
CA ILE A 312 6.65 -17.03 18.59
C ILE A 312 5.37 -17.60 19.23
N ALA A 313 4.32 -17.81 18.44
CA ALA A 313 3.06 -18.38 18.92
C ALA A 313 3.26 -19.79 19.50
N ALA A 314 4.03 -20.65 18.83
CA ALA A 314 4.36 -21.98 19.32
C ALA A 314 5.11 -21.93 20.67
N ARG A 315 6.13 -21.06 20.79
CA ARG A 315 6.87 -20.86 22.05
C ARG A 315 6.00 -20.33 23.19
N MET A 316 5.02 -19.47 22.89
CA MET A 316 4.08 -18.97 23.89
C MET A 316 3.12 -20.05 24.38
N GLU A 317 2.64 -20.93 23.48
CA GLU A 317 1.81 -22.09 23.86
C GLU A 317 2.60 -23.06 24.77
N GLU A 318 3.85 -23.38 24.43
CA GLU A 318 4.73 -24.23 25.25
C GLU A 318 4.93 -23.69 26.67
N LYS A 319 5.24 -22.38 26.79
CA LYS A 319 5.41 -21.73 28.10
C LYS A 319 4.14 -21.76 28.95
N GLN A 320 2.95 -21.64 28.33
CA GLN A 320 1.68 -21.76 29.05
C GLN A 320 1.43 -23.19 29.54
N THR A 321 1.73 -24.20 28.72
CA THR A 321 1.59 -25.61 29.13
C THR A 321 2.53 -26.00 30.27
N VAL A 322 3.73 -25.42 30.34
CA VAL A 322 4.68 -25.68 31.44
C VAL A 322 4.32 -24.93 32.73
N ALA A 323 3.60 -23.81 32.62
CA ALA A 323 3.20 -22.98 33.77
C ALA A 323 1.86 -23.39 34.42
N THR A 324 1.18 -24.42 33.90
CA THR A 324 -0.08 -24.93 34.46
C THR A 324 0.21 -26.26 35.19
N PRO A 325 0.06 -26.34 36.53
CA PRO A 325 0.36 -27.57 37.29
C PRO A 325 -0.57 -28.74 36.96
#